data_AF-M0QJU1-F1
#
_entry.id   AF-M0QJU1-F1
#
_cell.length_a   1.000
_cell.length_b   1.000
_cell.length_c   1.000
_cell.angle_alpha   90.00
_cell.angle_beta   90.00
_cell.angle_gamma   90.00
#
_symmetry.space_group_name_H-M   'P 1'
#
loop_
_entity.id
_entity.type
_entity.pdbx_description
1 polymer ?
#
loop_
_entity_poly.entity_id
_entity_poly.type
_entity_poly.pdbx_seq_one_letter_code
_entity_poly.pdbx_strand_id
1 'polypeptide(L)'
;MQFDPPRRVQRGHAHTEETQMTSTATAPTRTTRRMHTDDEIDAAILSALTDLAPNDGDLVRWSRVRAQLPGGCGYWQAHEAQHRLWRAGQIVLVQVHGTPWVGLADECSRMADAACARRGEPKRVVMV
;
A
#
# COMPACT_ATOMS: atom_id res chain seq x y z
N MET A 1 67.90 26.66 -43.71
CA MET A 1 66.78 26.09 -42.92
C MET A 1 65.90 25.31 -43.88
N GLN A 2 65.47 24.12 -43.44
CA GLN A 2 64.31 23.35 -43.89
C GLN A 2 64.30 22.71 -45.29
N PHE A 3 64.80 21.48 -45.32
CA PHE A 3 64.30 20.25 -45.97
C PHE A 3 63.26 20.37 -47.11
N ASP A 4 63.76 20.12 -48.33
CA ASP A 4 63.17 19.24 -49.37
C ASP A 4 63.18 17.76 -48.88
N PRO A 5 62.52 16.74 -49.48
CA PRO A 5 61.68 16.71 -50.69
C PRO A 5 60.47 15.70 -50.54
N PRO A 6 60.03 14.86 -51.51
CA PRO A 6 58.66 14.96 -52.04
C PRO A 6 57.86 13.63 -52.04
N ARG A 7 56.62 13.71 -52.55
CA ARG A 7 55.81 12.65 -53.24
C ARG A 7 55.77 11.24 -52.61
N ARG A 8 54.56 10.69 -52.44
CA ARG A 8 53.88 9.82 -53.44
C ARG A 8 52.68 9.10 -52.82
N VAL A 9 51.67 8.92 -53.67
CA VAL A 9 50.44 8.13 -53.52
C VAL A 9 50.72 6.66 -53.16
N GLN A 10 49.94 6.04 -52.24
CA GLN A 10 49.53 4.64 -52.40
C GLN A 10 48.39 4.17 -51.49
N ARG A 11 47.54 3.32 -52.07
CA ARG A 11 46.54 2.42 -51.47
C ARG A 11 47.19 1.37 -50.54
N GLY A 12 46.41 0.81 -49.62
CA GLY A 12 46.51 -0.61 -49.24
C GLY A 12 46.46 -0.95 -47.75
N HIS A 13 45.32 -1.53 -47.33
CA HIS A 13 45.05 -2.55 -46.30
C HIS A 13 46.09 -2.93 -45.22
N ALA A 14 45.67 -2.97 -43.94
CA ALA A 14 45.68 -4.14 -43.04
C ALA A 14 45.06 -3.82 -41.65
N HIS A 15 44.25 -4.76 -41.10
CA HIS A 15 44.07 -5.21 -39.69
C HIS A 15 44.09 -4.15 -38.54
N THR A 16 43.16 -4.09 -37.56
CA THR A 16 42.78 -5.13 -36.57
C THR A 16 41.54 -4.65 -35.77
N GLU A 17 40.79 -5.62 -35.27
CA GLU A 17 39.67 -5.64 -34.31
C GLU A 17 39.47 -4.44 -33.36
N GLU A 18 38.22 -3.96 -33.23
CA GLU A 18 37.67 -3.70 -31.90
C GLU A 18 36.15 -3.93 -31.89
N THR A 19 35.78 -4.99 -31.19
CA THR A 19 34.44 -5.38 -30.78
C THR A 19 33.68 -4.17 -30.22
N GLN A 20 32.78 -3.58 -31.02
CA GLN A 20 31.78 -2.67 -30.51
C GLN A 20 30.76 -3.48 -29.70
N MET A 21 31.04 -3.64 -28.41
CA MET A 21 30.02 -4.00 -27.44
C MET A 21 29.04 -2.82 -27.36
N THR A 22 27.93 -2.94 -28.06
CA THR A 22 26.70 -2.18 -27.81
C THR A 22 26.26 -2.46 -26.37
N SER A 23 26.76 -1.66 -25.42
CA SER A 23 26.21 -1.58 -24.07
C SER A 23 24.89 -0.85 -24.16
N THR A 24 23.80 -1.61 -24.33
CA THR A 24 22.45 -1.14 -23.99
C THR A 24 22.42 -0.93 -22.48
N ALA A 25 22.77 0.28 -22.04
CA ALA A 25 22.61 0.70 -20.66
C ALA A 25 21.10 0.80 -20.37
N THR A 26 20.51 -0.31 -19.91
CA THR A 26 19.19 -0.30 -19.28
C THR A 26 19.27 0.62 -18.08
N ALA A 27 18.69 1.81 -18.19
CA ALA A 27 18.52 2.71 -17.06
C ALA A 27 17.76 1.96 -15.96
N PRO A 28 18.26 1.92 -14.72
CA PRO A 28 17.51 1.29 -13.64
C PRO A 28 16.17 2.02 -13.51
N THR A 29 15.08 1.30 -13.76
CA THR A 29 13.74 1.83 -13.47
C THR A 29 13.67 1.99 -11.95
N ARG A 30 13.82 3.23 -11.49
CA ARG A 30 13.65 3.58 -10.07
C ARG A 30 12.17 3.43 -9.76
N THR A 31 11.75 2.23 -9.38
CA THR A 31 10.42 1.96 -8.83
C THR A 31 10.30 2.74 -7.52
N THR A 32 9.79 3.96 -7.58
CA THR A 32 9.39 4.69 -6.39
C THR A 32 8.27 3.92 -5.74
N ARG A 33 8.53 3.32 -4.58
CA ARG A 33 7.52 2.67 -3.74
C ARG A 33 6.44 3.72 -3.43
N ARG A 34 5.29 3.62 -4.08
CA ARG A 34 4.13 4.48 -3.79
C ARG A 34 3.67 4.14 -2.37
N MET A 35 3.74 5.11 -1.47
CA MET A 35 3.05 5.02 -0.18
C MET A 35 1.56 5.28 -0.41
N HIS A 36 0.71 4.42 0.15
CA HIS A 36 -0.73 4.66 0.15
C HIS A 36 -1.07 5.75 1.15
N THR A 37 -1.99 6.63 0.75
CA THR A 37 -2.55 7.67 1.61
C THR A 37 -3.50 7.06 2.65
N ASP A 38 -3.80 7.82 3.70
CA ASP A 38 -4.74 7.40 4.73
C ASP A 38 -6.13 7.07 4.16
N ASP A 39 -6.64 7.92 3.27
CA ASP A 39 -7.95 7.73 2.62
C ASP A 39 -7.97 6.47 1.74
N GLU A 40 -6.86 6.15 1.05
CA GLU A 40 -6.75 4.92 0.25
C GLU A 40 -6.76 3.67 1.14
N ILE A 41 -6.11 3.72 2.30
CA ILE A 41 -6.11 2.60 3.26
C ILE A 41 -7.49 2.45 3.90
N ASP A 42 -8.11 3.55 4.30
CA ASP A 42 -9.46 3.56 4.88
C ASP A 42 -10.48 2.98 3.87
N ALA A 43 -10.44 3.43 2.61
CA ALA A 43 -11.28 2.89 1.54
C ALA A 43 -11.01 1.40 1.27
N ALA A 44 -9.75 0.97 1.27
CA ALA A 44 -9.40 -0.45 1.09
C ALA A 44 -9.93 -1.33 2.23
N ILE A 45 -9.92 -0.85 3.48
CA ILE A 45 -10.51 -1.56 4.62
C ILE A 45 -12.02 -1.71 4.44
N LEU A 46 -12.73 -0.64 4.09
CA LEU A 46 -14.18 -0.67 3.89
C LEU A 46 -14.58 -1.57 2.72
N SER A 47 -13.84 -1.52 1.61
CA SER A 47 -14.04 -2.43 0.47
C SER A 47 -13.83 -3.89 0.89
N ALA A 48 -12.71 -4.19 1.56
CA ALA A 48 -12.42 -5.54 2.01
C ALA A 48 -13.47 -6.08 3.00
N LEU A 49 -14.05 -5.23 3.86
CA LEU A 49 -15.15 -5.61 4.73
C LEU A 49 -16.42 -5.91 3.94
N THR A 50 -16.75 -5.09 2.94
CA THR A 50 -17.92 -5.33 2.05
C THR A 50 -17.81 -6.68 1.34
N ASP A 51 -16.60 -7.05 0.89
CA ASP A 51 -16.36 -8.32 0.20
C ASP A 51 -16.35 -9.54 1.14
N LEU A 52 -15.80 -9.38 2.35
CA LEU A 52 -15.59 -10.49 3.29
C LEU A 52 -16.78 -10.75 4.22
N ALA A 53 -17.60 -9.73 4.46
CA ALA A 53 -18.75 -9.71 5.37
C ALA A 53 -19.96 -9.12 4.63
N PRO A 54 -20.54 -9.86 3.67
CA PRO A 54 -21.56 -9.33 2.76
C PRO A 54 -22.92 -9.08 3.41
N ASN A 55 -23.17 -9.64 4.60
CA ASN A 55 -24.41 -9.43 5.33
C ASN A 55 -24.22 -8.43 6.48
N ASP A 56 -25.29 -7.70 6.79
CA ASP A 56 -25.30 -6.79 7.92
C ASP A 56 -25.04 -7.54 9.24
N GLY A 57 -24.11 -7.03 10.04
CA GLY A 57 -23.71 -7.64 11.32
C GLY A 57 -22.66 -8.74 11.23
N ASP A 58 -22.23 -9.14 10.02
CA ASP A 58 -21.15 -10.11 9.87
C ASP A 58 -19.83 -9.52 10.41
N LEU A 59 -19.15 -10.33 11.22
CA LEU A 59 -17.83 -10.01 11.76
C LEU A 59 -16.78 -10.90 11.12
N VAL A 60 -15.66 -10.30 10.75
CA VAL A 60 -14.49 -11.01 10.22
C VAL A 60 -13.25 -10.71 11.04
N ARG A 61 -12.32 -11.68 11.11
CA ARG A 61 -11.05 -11.47 11.80
C ARG A 61 -10.28 -10.34 11.14
N TRP A 62 -9.73 -9.44 11.95
CA TRP A 62 -8.92 -8.31 11.46
C TRP A 62 -7.73 -8.75 10.61
N SER A 63 -7.10 -9.87 10.95
CA SER A 63 -5.99 -10.43 10.17
C SER A 63 -6.39 -10.76 8.73
N ARG A 64 -7.65 -11.16 8.49
CA ARG A 64 -8.18 -11.47 7.16
C ARG A 64 -8.39 -10.21 6.32
N VAL A 65 -8.91 -9.14 6.94
CA VAL A 65 -9.05 -7.83 6.29
C VAL A 65 -7.69 -7.27 5.93
N ARG A 66 -6.72 -7.33 6.86
CA ARG A 66 -5.35 -6.86 6.62
C ARG A 66 -4.64 -7.57 5.47
N ALA A 67 -4.94 -8.83 5.24
CA ALA A 67 -4.37 -9.58 4.12
C ALA A 67 -4.86 -9.08 2.74
N GLN A 68 -5.97 -8.33 2.69
CA GLN A 68 -6.52 -7.72 1.47
C GLN A 68 -6.02 -6.29 1.23
N LEU A 69 -5.33 -5.68 2.20
CA LEU A 69 -4.85 -4.31 2.06
C LEU A 69 -3.71 -4.24 1.04
N PRO A 70 -3.60 -3.12 0.32
CA PRO A 70 -2.65 -3.01 -0.77
C PRO A 70 -1.20 -3.18 -0.27
N GLY A 71 -0.39 -3.84 -1.09
CA GLY A 71 1.02 -4.08 -0.79
C GLY A 71 1.77 -2.79 -0.49
N GLY A 72 2.56 -2.80 0.59
CA GLY A 72 3.26 -1.61 1.11
C GLY A 72 2.54 -0.91 2.27
N CYS A 73 1.30 -1.29 2.59
CA CYS A 73 0.64 -0.87 3.84
C CYS A 73 1.32 -1.53 5.04
N GLY A 74 1.96 -0.73 5.90
CA GLY A 74 2.58 -1.23 7.13
C GLY A 74 1.56 -1.67 8.18
N TYR A 75 2.01 -2.48 9.15
CA TYR A 75 1.20 -2.89 10.31
C TYR A 75 0.56 -1.69 11.01
N TRP A 76 1.37 -0.66 11.32
CA TRP A 76 0.94 0.50 12.09
C TRP A 76 -0.06 1.35 11.31
N GLN A 77 0.18 1.60 10.03
CA GLN A 77 -0.74 2.35 9.17
C GLN A 77 -2.10 1.66 9.09
N ALA A 78 -2.13 0.33 8.91
CA ALA A 78 -3.38 -0.42 8.92
C ALA A 78 -4.11 -0.31 10.27
N HIS A 79 -3.38 -0.36 11.38
CA HIS A 79 -3.95 -0.26 12.72
C HIS A 79 -4.47 1.16 13.04
N GLU A 80 -3.78 2.21 12.58
CA GLU A 80 -4.23 3.59 12.70
C GLU A 80 -5.49 3.84 11.87
N ALA A 81 -5.51 3.37 10.62
CA ALA A 81 -6.69 3.40 9.75
C ALA A 81 -7.89 2.68 10.39
N GLN A 82 -7.68 1.48 10.93
CA GLN A 82 -8.69 0.76 11.70
C GLN A 82 -9.20 1.60 12.88
N HIS A 83 -8.30 2.21 13.65
CA HIS A 83 -8.69 3.03 14.79
C HIS A 83 -9.48 4.27 14.36
N ARG A 84 -9.08 4.95 13.27
CA ARG A 84 -9.80 6.11 12.71
C ARG A 84 -11.20 5.73 12.27
N LEU A 85 -11.35 4.67 11.48
CA LEU A 85 -12.66 4.17 11.03
C LEU A 85 -13.56 3.78 12.20
N TRP A 86 -13.00 3.14 13.22
CA TRP A 86 -13.73 2.83 14.44
C TRP A 86 -14.15 4.09 15.18
N ARG A 87 -13.27 5.08 15.36
CA ARG A 87 -13.62 6.37 15.97
C ARG A 87 -14.71 7.12 15.20
N ALA A 88 -14.67 7.05 13.87
CA ALA A 88 -15.66 7.64 12.98
C ALA A 88 -17.00 6.88 12.95
N GLY A 89 -17.09 5.71 13.61
CA GLY A 89 -18.32 4.91 13.63
C GLY A 89 -18.64 4.25 12.28
N GLN A 90 -17.65 4.08 11.40
CA GLN A 90 -17.80 3.39 10.12
C GLN A 90 -17.67 1.87 10.28
N ILE A 91 -16.91 1.42 11.28
CA ILE A 91 -16.73 0.02 11.61
C ILE A 91 -16.98 -0.23 13.09
N VAL A 92 -17.34 -1.47 13.41
CA VAL A 92 -17.35 -2.00 14.77
C VAL A 92 -16.10 -2.83 15.03
N LEU A 93 -15.60 -2.80 16.26
CA LEU A 93 -14.46 -3.60 16.71
C LEU A 93 -14.87 -4.37 17.96
N VAL A 94 -14.78 -5.69 17.88
CA VAL A 94 -15.11 -6.63 18.95
C VAL A 94 -13.92 -7.52 19.22
N GLN A 95 -13.54 -7.65 20.48
CA GLN A 95 -12.49 -8.57 20.92
C GLN A 95 -13.15 -9.88 21.35
N VAL A 96 -12.90 -10.96 20.61
CA VAL A 96 -13.39 -12.31 20.96
C VAL A 96 -12.18 -13.17 21.33
N HIS A 97 -12.09 -13.60 22.59
CA HIS A 97 -10.96 -14.40 23.11
C HIS A 97 -9.58 -13.85 22.73
N GLY A 98 -9.38 -12.52 22.86
CA GLY A 98 -8.09 -11.91 22.52
C GLY A 98 -7.81 -11.76 21.02
N THR A 99 -8.77 -12.10 20.15
CA THR A 99 -8.68 -11.87 18.70
C THR A 99 -9.58 -10.70 18.31
N PRO A 100 -9.08 -9.68 17.60
CA PRO A 100 -9.91 -8.60 17.09
C PRO A 100 -10.73 -9.04 15.88
N TRP A 101 -12.03 -8.84 15.98
CA TRP A 101 -13.03 -9.01 14.93
C TRP A 101 -13.62 -7.67 14.56
N VAL A 102 -13.87 -7.47 13.27
CA VAL A 102 -14.32 -6.21 12.70
C VAL A 102 -15.45 -6.47 11.72
N GLY A 103 -16.41 -5.54 11.67
CA GLY A 103 -17.49 -5.52 10.71
C GLY A 103 -17.87 -4.09 10.36
N LEU A 104 -18.70 -3.91 9.34
CA LEU A 104 -19.29 -2.62 9.03
C LEU A 104 -20.26 -2.23 10.16
N ALA A 105 -20.28 -0.94 10.51
CA ALA A 105 -21.24 -0.45 11.48
C ALA A 105 -22.63 -0.39 10.85
N ASP A 106 -23.61 -1.01 11.50
CA ASP A 106 -25.02 -0.90 11.15
C ASP A 106 -25.68 0.29 11.87
N GLU A 107 -26.99 0.48 11.63
CA GLU A 107 -27.75 1.55 12.28
C GLU A 107 -27.79 1.38 13.80
N CYS A 108 -27.98 0.16 14.29
CA CYS A 108 -27.99 -0.16 15.72
C CYS A 108 -26.68 0.25 16.42
N SER A 109 -25.54 -0.06 15.80
CA SER A 109 -24.22 0.29 16.29
C SER A 109 -24.03 1.81 16.36
N ARG A 110 -24.46 2.53 15.32
CA ARG A 110 -24.43 4.01 15.30
C ARG A 110 -25.32 4.61 16.37
N MET A 111 -26.52 4.08 16.58
CA MET A 111 -27.43 4.53 17.63
C MET A 111 -26.87 4.28 19.03
N ALA A 112 -26.24 3.11 19.24
CA ALA A 112 -25.58 2.79 20.50
C ALA A 112 -24.42 3.75 20.79
N ASP A 113 -23.55 3.98 19.81
CA ASP A 113 -22.45 4.96 19.91
C ASP A 113 -22.96 6.37 20.21
N ALA A 114 -24.01 6.83 19.51
CA ALA A 114 -24.62 8.13 19.76
C ALA A 114 -25.26 8.23 21.15
N ALA A 115 -25.82 7.13 21.68
CA ALA A 115 -26.33 7.07 23.04
C ALA A 115 -25.20 7.17 24.08
N CYS A 116 -24.10 6.44 23.89
CA CYS A 116 -22.90 6.53 24.74
C CYS A 116 -22.31 7.95 24.73
N ALA A 117 -22.17 8.55 23.54
CA ALA A 117 -21.66 9.91 23.39
C ALA A 117 -22.51 10.95 24.13
N ARG A 118 -23.86 10.83 24.06
CA ARG A 118 -24.78 11.70 24.82
C ARG A 118 -24.65 11.55 26.34
N ARG A 119 -24.22 10.38 26.82
CA ARG A 119 -23.94 10.12 28.25
C ARG A 119 -22.52 10.54 28.67
N GLY A 120 -21.70 11.04 27.75
CA GLY A 120 -20.29 11.33 28.02
C GLY A 120 -19.43 10.08 28.25
N GLU A 121 -19.92 8.91 27.82
CA GLU A 121 -19.20 7.66 27.99
C GLU A 121 -18.12 7.53 26.91
N PRO A 122 -16.90 7.10 27.27
CA PRO A 122 -15.86 6.87 26.28
C PRO A 122 -16.24 5.70 25.37
N LYS A 123 -15.95 5.85 24.06
CA LYS A 123 -16.07 4.73 23.11
C LYS A 123 -15.11 3.62 23.51
N ARG A 124 -15.61 2.38 23.60
CA ARG A 124 -14.85 1.20 24.06
C ARG A 124 -15.00 0.05 23.08
N VAL A 125 -13.94 -0.73 22.95
CA VAL A 125 -13.99 -2.01 22.23
C VAL A 125 -14.83 -2.96 23.05
N VAL A 126 -15.81 -3.60 22.41
CA VAL A 126 -16.64 -4.61 23.07
C VAL A 126 -15.80 -5.86 23.25
N MET A 127 -15.74 -6.39 24.47
CA MET A 127 -15.02 -7.63 24.78
C MET A 127 -16.03 -8.74 25.07
N VAL A 128 -15.87 -9.88 24.40
CA VAL A 128 -16.75 -11.06 24.50
C VAL A 128 -15.90 -12.29 24.81
#